data_AF-A0A7C4JG64-F1
#
_entry.id   AF-A0A7C4JG64-F1
#
_cell.length_a   1.000
_cell.length_b   1.000
_cell.length_c   1.000
_cell.angle_alpha   90.00
_cell.angle_beta   90.00
_cell.angle_gamma   90.00
#
_symmetry.space_group_name_H-M   'P 1'
#
loop_
_entity.id
_entity.type
_entity.pdbx_description
1 polymer ?
#
loop_
_entity_poly.entity_id
_entity_poly.type
_entity_poly.pdbx_seq_one_letter_code
_entity_poly.pdbx_strand_id
1 'polypeptide(L)'
;MKKIEKIKAREILDSRGNPTLEVELKTNFGNFFASVPSGASKGKYEAVELRDGGKRYFGKGVKKAVKNVNEIISKKIKGFDVTKQKEIDQVLIELDGTENKSNLGANAICAVSLAVCKAGARAKNLPPYKYIRSLYDIRNTQYVIPRPSFNIING
;
A
#
# COMPACT_ATOMS: atom_id res chain seq x y z
N MET A 1 -4.28 -8.09 21.21
CA MET A 1 -4.56 -6.69 20.78
C MET A 1 -4.63 -6.67 19.26
N LYS A 2 -5.29 -5.69 18.62
CA LYS A 2 -5.33 -5.57 17.14
C LYS A 2 -4.37 -4.50 16.63
N LYS A 3 -3.23 -4.32 17.30
CA LYS A 3 -2.38 -3.14 17.14
C LYS A 3 -1.17 -3.43 16.25
N ILE A 4 -0.73 -2.41 15.52
CA ILE A 4 0.51 -2.41 14.75
C ILE A 4 1.71 -2.40 15.72
N GLU A 5 2.56 -3.42 15.68
CA GLU A 5 3.77 -3.48 16.49
C GLU A 5 4.97 -2.86 15.77
N LYS A 6 5.11 -3.17 14.48
CA LYS A 6 6.24 -2.74 13.66
C LYS A 6 5.87 -2.77 12.19
N ILE A 7 6.44 -1.83 11.44
CA ILE A 7 6.40 -1.82 9.98
C ILE A 7 7.83 -1.74 9.47
N LYS A 8 8.14 -2.56 8.46
CA LYS A 8 9.37 -2.49 7.69
C LYS A 8 9.05 -2.50 6.20
N ALA A 9 9.83 -1.79 5.41
CA ALA A 9 9.82 -1.87 3.95
C ALA A 9 11.17 -2.32 3.42
N ARG A 10 11.13 -3.01 2.28
CA ARG A 10 12.29 -3.38 1.47
C ARG A 10 12.00 -3.14 0.00
N GLU A 11 13.07 -3.00 -0.77
CA GLU A 11 12.99 -2.94 -2.22
C GLU A 11 12.99 -4.37 -2.80
N ILE A 12 12.10 -4.62 -3.75
CA ILE A 12 11.97 -5.85 -4.53
C ILE A 12 11.88 -5.50 -6.03
N LEU A 13 11.81 -6.49 -6.92
CA LEU A 13 11.65 -6.27 -8.36
C LEU A 13 10.22 -6.61 -8.82
N ASP A 14 9.67 -5.77 -9.71
CA ASP A 14 8.40 -6.01 -10.40
C ASP A 14 8.55 -7.01 -11.57
N SER A 15 7.45 -7.31 -12.26
CA SER A 15 7.43 -8.24 -13.40
C SER A 15 8.27 -7.79 -14.60
N ARG A 16 8.71 -6.52 -14.63
CA ARG A 16 9.57 -5.93 -15.67
C ARG A 16 11.01 -5.74 -15.18
N GLY A 17 11.35 -6.27 -14.00
CA GLY A 17 12.67 -6.12 -13.40
C GLY A 17 12.97 -4.71 -12.87
N ASN A 18 11.97 -3.82 -12.76
CA ASN A 18 12.18 -2.51 -12.16
C ASN A 18 11.96 -2.60 -10.64
N PRO A 19 12.66 -1.77 -9.84
CA PRO A 19 12.42 -1.72 -8.42
C PRO A 19 10.98 -1.34 -8.07
N THR A 20 10.43 -1.97 -7.05
CA THR A 20 9.24 -1.54 -6.31
C THR A 20 9.47 -1.84 -4.82
N LEU A 21 8.55 -1.45 -3.94
CA LEU A 21 8.67 -1.76 -2.52
C LEU A 21 7.66 -2.82 -2.06
N GLU A 22 8.07 -3.58 -1.05
CA GLU A 22 7.23 -4.46 -0.26
C GLU A 22 7.28 -4.00 1.20
N VAL A 23 6.11 -3.95 1.82
CA VAL A 23 5.93 -3.66 3.24
C VAL A 23 5.60 -4.95 3.99
N GLU A 24 6.30 -5.16 5.10
CA GLU A 24 5.98 -6.12 6.15
C GLU A 24 5.40 -5.37 7.36
N LEU A 25 4.16 -5.70 7.72
CA LEU A 25 3.50 -5.22 8.92
C LEU A 25 3.41 -6.36 9.94
N LYS A 26 3.96 -6.14 11.13
CA LYS A 26 3.94 -7.09 12.25
C LYS A 26 2.88 -6.70 13.28
N THR A 27 2.16 -7.72 13.74
CA THR A 27 1.23 -7.67 14.87
C THR A 27 1.51 -8.86 15.79
N ASN A 28 0.87 -8.91 16.96
CA ASN A 28 0.95 -10.06 17.87
C ASN A 28 0.28 -11.33 17.31
N PHE A 29 -0.46 -11.26 16.20
CA PHE A 29 -1.14 -12.39 15.58
C PHE A 29 -0.60 -12.73 14.17
N GLY A 30 0.55 -12.16 13.79
CA GLY A 30 1.27 -12.52 12.57
C GLY A 30 1.89 -11.35 11.83
N ASN A 31 2.54 -11.69 10.71
CA ASN A 31 3.14 -10.75 9.77
C ASN A 31 2.32 -10.71 8.48
N PHE A 32 2.17 -9.52 7.92
CA PHE A 32 1.38 -9.26 6.72
C PHE A 32 2.23 -8.52 5.70
N PHE A 33 2.24 -9.03 4.47
CA PHE A 33 3.06 -8.51 3.39
C PHE A 33 2.20 -7.87 2.31
N ALA A 34 2.63 -6.72 1.80
CA ALA A 34 2.03 -6.10 0.63
C ALA A 34 3.11 -5.42 -0.23
N SER A 35 3.10 -5.75 -1.51
CA SER A 35 3.86 -5.06 -2.54
C SER A 35 2.93 -4.22 -3.41
N VAL A 36 3.50 -3.21 -4.06
CA VAL A 36 2.75 -2.32 -4.96
C VAL A 36 3.24 -2.48 -6.40
N PRO A 37 2.33 -2.42 -7.38
CA PRO A 37 2.73 -2.38 -8.78
C PRO A 37 3.42 -1.06 -9.08
N SER A 38 4.33 -1.08 -10.05
CA SER A 38 4.92 0.13 -10.61
C SER A 38 3.89 0.91 -11.43
N GLY A 39 3.84 2.24 -11.29
CA GLY A 39 3.10 3.08 -12.21
C GLY A 39 3.81 3.14 -13.58
N ALA A 40 3.05 3.02 -14.67
CA ALA A 40 3.55 3.32 -16.01
C ALA A 40 3.04 4.70 -16.50
N SER A 41 1.85 5.08 -16.05
CA SER A 41 1.19 6.35 -16.32
C SER A 41 1.79 7.46 -15.44
N LYS A 42 2.02 8.64 -16.03
CA LYS A 42 2.38 9.88 -15.33
C LYS A 42 1.28 10.90 -15.58
N GLY A 43 0.03 10.52 -15.34
CA GLY A 43 -1.08 11.44 -15.50
C GLY A 43 -0.89 12.66 -14.58
N LYS A 44 -1.12 13.88 -15.08
CA LYS A 44 -0.98 15.13 -14.29
C LYS A 44 -1.80 15.12 -12.99
N TYR A 45 -2.87 14.34 -12.96
CA TYR A 45 -3.81 14.25 -11.84
C TYR A 45 -3.62 12.98 -10.99
N GLU A 46 -2.65 12.13 -11.32
CA GLU A 46 -2.41 10.88 -10.58
C GLU A 46 -1.56 11.12 -9.32
N ALA A 47 -1.72 10.24 -8.34
CA ALA A 47 -0.84 10.20 -7.20
C ALA A 47 0.58 9.78 -7.64
N VAL A 48 1.59 10.45 -7.12
CA VAL A 48 2.96 10.34 -7.61
C VAL A 48 3.68 9.16 -6.96
N GLU A 49 4.13 8.23 -7.78
CA GLU A 49 5.09 7.21 -7.36
C GLU A 49 6.46 7.87 -7.09
N LEU A 50 6.98 7.73 -5.86
CA LEU A 50 8.28 8.29 -5.51
C LEU A 50 9.41 7.38 -5.97
N ARG A 51 10.25 7.91 -6.86
CA ARG A 51 11.45 7.26 -7.41
C ARG A 51 12.72 7.99 -6.97
N ASP A 52 13.83 7.27 -6.90
CA ASP A 52 15.12 7.78 -6.44
C ASP A 52 15.72 8.80 -7.42
N GLY A 53 15.55 8.58 -8.72
CA GLY A 53 16.33 9.24 -9.77
C GLY A 53 17.78 8.72 -9.83
N GLY A 54 18.61 9.38 -10.62
CA GLY A 54 20.04 9.06 -10.74
C GLY A 54 20.36 7.80 -11.58
N LYS A 55 21.56 7.24 -11.40
CA LYS A 55 22.10 6.16 -12.26
C LYS A 55 21.54 4.77 -11.94
N ARG A 56 21.20 4.50 -10.68
CA ARG A 56 20.78 3.16 -10.23
C ARG A 56 19.42 2.78 -10.81
N TYR A 57 19.31 1.59 -11.40
CA TYR A 57 18.09 1.12 -12.08
C TYR A 57 17.50 2.14 -13.06
N PHE A 58 18.35 2.88 -13.79
CA PHE A 58 17.92 3.94 -14.71
C PHE A 58 17.00 4.98 -14.05
N GLY A 59 17.29 5.31 -12.79
CA GLY A 59 16.53 6.27 -11.99
C GLY A 59 15.26 5.73 -11.33
N LYS A 60 14.96 4.44 -11.52
CA LYS A 60 13.73 3.80 -11.02
C LYS A 60 13.86 3.17 -9.64
N GLY A 61 14.97 3.37 -8.93
CA GLY A 61 15.11 2.94 -7.53
C GLY A 61 13.99 3.50 -6.64
N VAL A 62 13.71 2.83 -5.52
CA VAL A 62 12.67 3.24 -4.55
C VAL A 62 13.22 3.33 -3.12
N LYS A 63 14.53 3.53 -2.93
CA LYS A 63 15.14 3.66 -1.61
C LYS A 63 14.56 4.82 -0.81
N LYS A 64 14.22 5.95 -1.45
CA LYS A 64 13.55 7.09 -0.80
C LYS A 64 12.19 6.68 -0.23
N ALA A 65 11.36 6.00 -1.02
CA ALA A 65 10.06 5.50 -0.57
C ALA A 65 10.20 4.47 0.56
N VAL A 66 11.15 3.54 0.46
CA VAL A 66 11.47 2.57 1.52
C VAL A 66 11.89 3.28 2.82
N LYS A 67 12.73 4.32 2.72
CA LYS A 67 13.15 5.13 3.86
C LYS A 67 11.95 5.84 4.50
N ASN A 68 11.07 6.45 3.70
CA ASN A 68 9.85 7.09 4.19
C ASN A 68 8.97 6.11 4.98
N VAL A 69 8.81 4.86 4.51
CA VAL A 69 8.08 3.85 5.28
C VAL A 69 8.78 3.55 6.62
N ASN A 70 10.08 3.26 6.58
CA ASN A 70 10.82 2.79 7.74
C ASN A 70 11.02 3.86 8.83
N GLU A 71 11.23 5.11 8.44
CA GLU A 71 11.63 6.18 9.36
C GLU A 71 10.52 7.14 9.74
N ILE A 72 9.52 7.32 8.87
CA ILE A 72 8.44 8.30 9.04
C ILE A 72 7.12 7.58 9.33
N ILE A 73 6.61 6.82 8.36
CA ILE A 73 5.29 6.17 8.47
C ILE A 73 5.26 5.17 9.64
N SER A 74 6.28 4.30 9.74
CA SER A 74 6.37 3.28 10.79
C SER A 74 6.30 3.87 12.20
N LYS A 75 6.89 5.06 12.42
CA LYS A 75 6.80 5.76 13.71
C LYS A 75 5.43 6.35 13.95
N LYS A 76 4.81 6.95 12.93
CA LYS A 76 3.53 7.65 13.04
C LYS A 76 2.36 6.72 13.38
N ILE A 77 2.31 5.54 12.77
CA ILE A 77 1.14 4.64 12.89
C ILE A 77 1.36 3.44 13.84
N LYS A 78 2.51 3.39 14.53
CA LYS A 78 2.77 2.35 15.53
C LYS A 78 1.72 2.42 16.64
N GLY A 79 1.16 1.26 17.00
CA GLY A 79 0.14 1.15 18.04
C GLY A 79 -1.30 1.39 17.59
N PHE A 80 -1.53 1.83 16.34
CA PHE A 80 -2.88 1.94 15.78
C PHE A 80 -3.53 0.57 15.60
N ASP A 81 -4.86 0.55 15.68
CA ASP A 81 -5.67 -0.65 15.45
C ASP A 81 -5.81 -0.91 13.94
N VAL A 82 -5.35 -2.08 13.48
CA VAL A 82 -5.36 -2.45 12.05
C VAL A 82 -6.77 -2.55 11.46
N THR A 83 -7.82 -2.58 12.29
CA THR A 83 -9.21 -2.59 11.82
C THR A 83 -9.76 -1.20 11.49
N LYS A 84 -9.02 -0.14 11.82
CA LYS A 84 -9.37 1.26 11.55
C LYS A 84 -8.76 1.75 10.24
N GLN A 85 -9.06 1.04 9.14
CA GLN A 85 -8.48 1.31 7.82
C GLN A 85 -8.59 2.78 7.39
N LYS A 86 -9.80 3.36 7.43
CA LYS A 86 -10.06 4.74 7.00
C LYS A 86 -9.26 5.76 7.81
N GLU A 87 -9.14 5.55 9.12
CA GLU A 87 -8.39 6.42 10.02
C GLU A 87 -6.89 6.38 9.70
N ILE A 88 -6.34 5.18 9.52
CA ILE A 88 -4.93 5.01 9.17
C ILE A 88 -4.63 5.63 7.81
N ASP A 89 -5.45 5.35 6.80
CA ASP A 89 -5.27 5.92 5.45
C ASP A 89 -5.35 7.45 5.47
N GLN A 90 -6.28 8.02 6.24
CA GLN A 90 -6.40 9.47 6.40
C GLN A 90 -5.16 10.05 7.08
N VAL A 91 -4.66 9.43 8.16
CA VAL A 91 -3.41 9.87 8.81
C VAL A 91 -2.23 9.80 7.85
N LEU A 92 -2.14 8.79 6.97
CA LEU A 92 -1.07 8.70 5.97
C LEU A 92 -1.17 9.80 4.91
N ILE A 93 -2.38 10.15 4.47
CA ILE A 93 -2.63 11.24 3.53
C ILE A 93 -2.26 12.59 4.16
N GLU A 94 -2.69 12.83 5.40
CA GLU A 94 -2.37 14.05 6.15
C GLU A 94 -0.88 14.16 6.47
N LEU A 95 -0.22 13.03 6.77
CA LEU A 95 1.22 12.98 7.02
C LEU A 95 2.03 13.33 5.77
N ASP A 96 1.53 13.00 4.57
CA ASP A 96 2.15 13.43 3.32
C ASP A 96 1.95 14.93 3.09
N GLY A 97 0.73 15.42 3.31
CA GLY A 97 0.38 16.84 3.23
C GLY A 97 0.30 17.41 1.81
N THR A 98 0.46 16.60 0.76
CA THR A 98 0.28 17.03 -0.64
C THR A 98 -0.92 16.36 -1.29
N GLU A 99 -1.58 17.06 -2.23
CA GLU A 99 -2.75 16.54 -2.94
C GLU A 99 -2.45 15.22 -3.68
N ASN A 100 -1.24 15.11 -4.24
CA ASN A 100 -0.81 14.01 -5.09
C ASN A 100 0.12 13.00 -4.39
N LYS A 101 0.28 13.07 -3.06
CA LYS A 101 1.09 12.11 -2.28
C LYS A 101 2.58 12.09 -2.67
N SER A 102 3.13 13.23 -3.08
CA SER A 102 4.48 13.33 -3.62
C SER A 102 5.59 13.36 -2.56
N ASN A 103 5.28 13.70 -1.30
CA ASN A 103 6.29 13.80 -0.23
C ASN A 103 6.73 12.42 0.28
N LEU A 104 5.76 11.58 0.64
CA LEU A 104 5.98 10.21 1.11
C LEU A 104 6.07 9.23 -0.06
N GLY A 105 5.32 9.51 -1.13
CA GLY A 105 5.16 8.65 -2.29
C GLY A 105 3.90 7.81 -2.22
N ALA A 106 3.11 7.82 -3.30
CA ALA A 106 1.90 7.03 -3.42
C ALA A 106 2.16 5.52 -3.27
N ASN A 107 3.32 5.05 -3.75
CA ASN A 107 3.78 3.68 -3.59
C ASN A 107 4.03 3.31 -2.12
N ALA A 108 4.64 4.20 -1.32
CA ALA A 108 4.85 3.99 0.11
C ALA A 108 3.51 3.91 0.88
N ILE A 109 2.63 4.88 0.65
CA ILE A 109 1.32 4.96 1.32
C ILE A 109 0.45 3.75 0.96
N CYS A 110 0.36 3.41 -0.34
CA CYS A 110 -0.46 2.30 -0.82
C CYS A 110 0.04 0.95 -0.27
N ALA A 111 1.36 0.72 -0.24
CA ALA A 111 1.91 -0.54 0.29
C ALA A 111 1.56 -0.74 1.77
N VAL A 112 1.67 0.32 2.58
CA VAL A 112 1.29 0.29 4.00
C VAL A 112 -0.22 0.07 4.14
N SER A 113 -1.03 0.81 3.38
CA SER A 113 -2.49 0.69 3.38
C SER A 113 -2.97 -0.75 3.09
N LEU A 114 -2.38 -1.40 2.09
CA LEU A 114 -2.67 -2.79 1.73
C LEU A 114 -2.24 -3.78 2.82
N ALA A 115 -1.07 -3.58 3.44
CA ALA A 115 -0.61 -4.43 4.54
C ALA A 115 -1.53 -4.31 5.77
N VAL A 116 -1.98 -3.10 6.10
CA VAL A 116 -2.98 -2.83 7.14
C VAL A 116 -4.30 -3.53 6.81
N CYS A 117 -4.75 -3.45 5.55
CA CYS A 117 -6.00 -4.09 5.12
C CYS A 117 -5.96 -5.61 5.30
N LYS A 118 -4.86 -6.27 4.92
CA LYS A 118 -4.66 -7.71 5.15
C LYS A 118 -4.64 -8.06 6.64
N ALA A 119 -3.95 -7.25 7.46
CA ALA A 119 -3.92 -7.43 8.91
C ALA A 119 -5.30 -7.26 9.54
N GLY A 120 -6.06 -6.25 9.11
CA GLY A 120 -7.43 -5.97 9.55
C GLY A 120 -8.40 -7.11 9.21
N ALA A 121 -8.29 -7.68 8.00
CA ALA A 121 -9.05 -8.85 7.59
C ALA A 121 -8.78 -10.03 8.54
N ARG A 122 -7.51 -10.32 8.82
CA ARG A 122 -7.13 -11.38 9.76
C ARG A 122 -7.62 -11.10 11.18
N ALA A 123 -7.52 -9.86 11.64
CA ALA A 123 -7.98 -9.43 12.97
C ALA A 123 -9.50 -9.52 13.17
N LYS A 124 -10.28 -9.52 12.08
CA LYS A 124 -11.74 -9.79 12.08
C LYS A 124 -12.09 -11.24 11.72
N ASN A 125 -11.09 -12.10 11.51
CA ASN A 125 -11.27 -13.48 11.03
C ASN A 125 -12.10 -13.56 9.72
N LEU A 126 -11.88 -12.60 8.83
CA LEU A 126 -12.53 -12.52 7.52
C LEU A 126 -11.52 -12.75 6.40
N PRO A 127 -11.92 -13.40 5.30
CA PRO A 127 -11.12 -13.35 4.08
C PRO A 127 -11.07 -11.92 3.53
N PRO A 128 -9.99 -11.52 2.82
CA PRO A 128 -9.77 -10.14 2.39
C PRO A 128 -10.94 -9.50 1.63
N TYR A 129 -11.59 -10.23 0.72
CA TYR A 129 -12.72 -9.70 -0.06
C TYR A 129 -13.93 -9.34 0.82
N LYS A 130 -14.23 -10.13 1.85
CA LYS A 130 -15.32 -9.83 2.82
C LYS A 130 -14.95 -8.64 3.69
N TYR A 131 -13.68 -8.57 4.11
CA TYR A 131 -13.19 -7.45 4.91
C TYR A 131 -13.26 -6.14 4.13
N ILE A 132 -12.71 -6.11 2.90
CA ILE A 132 -12.77 -4.95 2.01
C ILE A 132 -14.23 -4.51 1.82
N ARG A 133 -15.14 -5.45 1.54
CA ARG A 133 -16.56 -5.14 1.44
C ARG A 133 -17.12 -4.49 2.70
N SER A 134 -16.74 -4.97 3.89
CA SER A 134 -17.19 -4.38 5.17
C SER A 134 -16.67 -2.97 5.45
N LEU A 135 -15.65 -2.50 4.72
CA LEU A 135 -15.12 -1.15 4.85
C LEU A 135 -15.95 -0.09 4.10
N TYR A 136 -16.74 -0.53 3.12
CA TYR A 136 -17.53 0.33 2.23
C TYR A 136 -19.01 0.00 2.31
N ASP A 137 -19.84 1.01 2.14
CA ASP A 137 -21.30 0.84 2.11
C ASP A 137 -21.74 0.37 0.71
N ILE A 138 -21.57 -0.93 0.44
CA ILE A 138 -21.93 -1.53 -0.84
C ILE A 138 -23.40 -1.96 -0.81
N ARG A 139 -24.23 -1.26 -1.59
CA ARG A 139 -25.69 -1.49 -1.67
C ARG A 139 -26.09 -2.87 -2.17
N ASN A 140 -25.34 -3.44 -3.11
CA ASN A 140 -25.63 -4.78 -3.63
C ASN A 140 -25.34 -5.79 -2.52
N THR A 141 -26.31 -6.61 -2.12
CA THR A 141 -26.20 -7.60 -1.04
C THR A 141 -25.47 -8.89 -1.45
N GLN A 142 -25.38 -9.18 -2.74
CA GLN A 142 -24.72 -10.38 -3.27
C GLN A 142 -23.25 -10.13 -3.63
N TYR A 143 -22.44 -11.19 -3.57
CA TYR A 143 -21.10 -11.19 -4.13
C TYR A 143 -21.18 -11.51 -5.62
N VAL A 144 -20.50 -10.71 -6.43
CA VAL A 144 -20.45 -10.89 -7.88
C VAL A 144 -19.00 -11.18 -8.28
N ILE A 145 -18.81 -12.21 -9.09
CA ILE A 145 -17.51 -12.50 -9.69
C ILE A 145 -17.38 -11.63 -10.95
N PRO A 146 -16.32 -10.81 -11.10
CA PRO A 146 -16.15 -9.97 -12.28
C PRO A 146 -15.87 -10.84 -13.52
N ARG A 147 -16.37 -10.41 -14.68
CA ARG A 147 -15.95 -11.00 -15.96
C ARG A 147 -14.49 -10.60 -16.24
N PRO A 148 -13.59 -11.55 -16.52
CA PRO A 148 -12.22 -11.22 -16.83
C PRO A 148 -12.10 -10.58 -18.22
N SER A 149 -11.38 -9.48 -18.31
CA SER A 149 -10.98 -8.86 -19.58
C SER A 149 -9.51 -9.15 -19.84
N PHE A 150 -9.22 -9.92 -20.88
CA PHE A 150 -7.85 -10.32 -21.24
C PHE A 150 -7.28 -9.36 -22.28
N ASN A 151 -6.09 -8.85 -22.00
CA ASN A 151 -5.34 -8.08 -22.99
C ASN A 151 -4.70 -9.05 -24.01
N ILE A 152 -5.06 -8.92 -25.29
CA ILE A 152 -4.60 -9.82 -26.36
C ILE A 152 -3.64 -9.11 -27.32
N ILE A 153 -3.90 -7.84 -27.63
CA ILE A 153 -3.13 -7.04 -28.61
C ILE A 153 -2.78 -5.69 -27.96
N ASN A 154 -1.49 -5.33 -27.99
CA ASN A 154 -0.99 -4.03 -27.59
C ASN A 154 -0.77 -3.15 -28.83
N GLY A 155 -0.99 -1.83 -28.70
CA GLY A 155 -0.68 -0.82 -29.71
C GLY A 155 0.15 0.32 -29.13
#